data_AF-A0A2S6TP24-F1
#
_entry.id   AF-A0A2S6TP24-F1
#
_cell.length_a   1.000
_cell.length_b   1.000
_cell.length_c   1.000
_cell.angle_alpha   90.00
_cell.angle_beta   90.00
_cell.angle_gamma   90.00
#
_symmetry.space_group_name_H-M   'P 1'
#
loop_
_entity.id
_entity.type
_entity.pdbx_description
1 polymer ?
#
loop_
_entity_poly.entity_id
_entity_poly.type
_entity_poly.pdbx_seq_one_letter_code
_entity_poly.pdbx_strand_id
1 'polypeptide(L)' 'DAVYNQDKPIIESQRPHRLPLDLKEELHVRSDKYCVAYRRWLKDLGITWGVSP' A
#
# COMPACT_ATOMS: atom_id res chain seq x y z
N ASP A 1 -3.91 -2.76 -21.29
CA ASP A 1 -3.33 -1.44 -21.64
C ASP A 1 -4.03 -0.25 -21.02
N ALA A 2 -5.32 0.00 -21.22
CA ALA A 2 -5.99 1.21 -20.68
C ALA A 2 -5.97 1.32 -19.15
N VAL A 3 -6.31 0.24 -18.42
CA VAL A 3 -6.34 0.23 -16.94
C VAL A 3 -4.96 0.48 -16.34
N TYR A 4 -3.94 -0.24 -16.83
CA TYR A 4 -2.56 -0.05 -16.38
C TYR A 4 -2.06 1.39 -16.58
N ASN A 5 -2.36 1.99 -17.74
CA ASN A 5 -1.93 3.35 -18.04
C ASN A 5 -2.62 4.41 -17.17
N GLN A 6 -3.82 4.11 -16.65
CA GLN A 6 -4.52 4.97 -15.69
C GLN A 6 -3.88 4.88 -14.29
N ASP A 7 -3.51 3.68 -13.86
CA ASP A 7 -2.94 3.46 -12.52
C ASP A 7 -1.49 3.93 -12.41
N LYS A 8 -0.70 3.75 -13.47
CA LYS A 8 0.74 4.07 -13.51
C LYS A 8 1.11 5.45 -12.93
N PRO A 9 0.54 6.59 -13.38
CA PRO A 9 0.92 7.90 -12.85
C PRO A 9 0.61 8.06 -11.35
N ILE A 10 -0.44 7.40 -10.86
CA ILE A 10 -0.79 7.43 -9.43
C ILE A 10 0.26 6.66 -8.64
N ILE A 11 0.60 5.44 -9.06
CA ILE A 11 1.61 4.61 -8.38
C ILE A 11 2.99 5.27 -8.38
N GLU A 12 3.43 5.83 -9.51
CA GLU A 12 4.78 6.44 -9.64
C GLU A 12 4.92 7.74 -8.80
N SER A 13 3.82 8.46 -8.57
CA SER A 13 3.82 9.69 -7.78
C SER A 13 3.68 9.47 -6.27
N GLN A 14 3.28 8.28 -5.81
CA GLN A 14 3.08 7.99 -4.38
C GLN A 14 4.34 8.21 -3.55
N ARG A 15 4.15 8.81 -2.36
CA ARG A 15 5.19 9.04 -1.35
C ARG A 15 4.63 8.69 0.04
N PRO A 16 5.38 7.98 0.90
CA PRO A 16 6.70 7.39 0.65
C PRO A 16 6.69 6.34 -0.46
N HIS A 17 7.87 6.05 -1.05
CA HIS A 17 7.98 5.11 -2.16
C HIS A 17 7.83 3.64 -1.73
N ARG A 18 8.08 3.35 -0.44
CA ARG A 18 7.85 2.05 0.19
C ARG A 18 6.47 2.04 0.83
N LEU A 19 5.80 0.89 0.80
CA LEU A 19 4.47 0.74 1.38
C LEU A 19 4.55 0.73 2.91
N PRO A 20 3.92 1.68 3.62
CA PRO A 20 3.89 1.67 5.08
C PRO A 20 3.03 0.54 5.63
N LEU A 21 3.58 -0.23 6.56
CA LEU A 21 2.87 -1.30 7.27
C LEU A 21 2.31 -0.84 8.62
N ASP A 22 2.75 0.29 9.17
CA ASP A 22 2.03 0.96 10.25
C ASP A 22 0.80 1.67 9.69
N LEU A 23 -0.38 1.13 10.01
CA LEU A 23 -1.68 1.67 9.58
C LEU A 23 -1.98 3.06 10.15
N LYS A 24 -1.16 3.59 11.06
CA LYS A 24 -1.27 4.96 11.54
C LYS A 24 -0.62 5.99 10.63
N GLU A 25 0.24 5.56 9.71
CA GLU A 25 0.91 6.46 8.75
C GLU A 25 -0.05 6.99 7.67
N GLU A 26 -1.17 6.31 7.43
CA GLU A 26 -2.14 6.68 6.41
C GLU A 26 -3.56 6.76 6.99
N LEU A 27 -4.39 7.66 6.43
CA LEU A 27 -5.82 7.70 6.75
C LEU A 27 -6.54 6.58 5.99
N HIS A 28 -7.34 5.79 6.71
CA HIS A 28 -8.13 4.72 6.11
C HIS A 28 -9.63 4.98 6.29
N VAL A 29 -10.39 4.74 5.22
CA VAL A 29 -11.86 4.78 5.23
C VAL A 29 -12.45 3.37 5.07
N ARG A 30 -13.78 3.24 5.21
CA ARG A 30 -14.45 1.91 5.20
C ARG A 30 -14.21 1.09 3.93
N SER A 31 -14.02 1.74 2.78
CA SER A 31 -13.74 1.07 1.51
C SER A 31 -12.37 0.39 1.48
N ASP A 32 -11.43 0.80 2.33
CA ASP A 32 -10.02 0.38 2.27
C ASP A 32 -9.77 -0.95 3.00
N LYS A 33 -10.84 -1.64 3.42
CA LYS A 33 -10.76 -2.87 4.22
C LYS A 33 -9.81 -3.92 3.65
N TYR A 34 -9.76 -4.07 2.32
CA TYR A 34 -8.87 -5.03 1.65
C TYR A 34 -7.43 -4.55 1.61
N CYS A 35 -7.19 -3.25 1.41
CA CYS A 35 -5.86 -2.65 1.47
C CYS A 35 -5.25 -2.77 2.89
N VAL A 36 -6.07 -2.62 3.93
CA VAL A 36 -5.67 -2.81 5.33
C VAL A 36 -5.36 -4.28 5.62
N ALA A 37 -6.23 -5.20 5.16
CA ALA A 37 -5.99 -6.64 5.31
C ALA A 37 -4.70 -7.08 4.61
N TYR A 38 -4.42 -6.56 3.42
CA TYR A 38 -3.19 -6.84 2.67
C TYR A 38 -1.94 -6.39 3.44
N ARG A 39 -1.94 -5.16 4.00
CA ARG A 39 -0.81 -4.67 4.82
C ARG A 39 -0.57 -5.54 6.06
N ARG A 40 -1.64 -5.93 6.76
CA ARG A 40 -1.54 -6.85 7.92
C ARG A 40 -0.94 -8.19 7.51
N TRP A 41 -1.40 -8.75 6.40
CA TRP A 41 -0.89 -10.01 5.89
C TRP A 41 0.60 -9.94 5.52
N LEU A 42 1.04 -8.86 4.85
CA LEU A 42 2.47 -8.63 4.58
C LEU A 42 3.31 -8.55 5.86
N LYS A 43 2.78 -7.91 6.90
CA LYS A 43 3.41 -7.83 8.22
C LYS A 43 3.52 -9.19 8.88
N ASP A 44 2.45 -9.98 8.85
CA ASP A 44 2.41 -11.34 9.43
C ASP A 44 3.36 -12.30 8.69
N LEU A 45 3.54 -12.13 7.39
CA LEU A 45 4.53 -12.85 6.58
C LEU A 45 5.98 -12.40 6.84
N GLY A 46 6.19 -11.33 7.60
CA GLY A 46 7.53 -10.80 7.85
C GLY A 46 8.20 -10.21 6.62
N ILE A 47 7.43 -9.69 5.65
CA ILE A 47 7.98 -9.02 4.46
C ILE A 47 8.69 -7.75 4.89
N THR A 48 9.94 -7.58 4.43
CA THR A 48 10.77 -6.41 4.75
C THR A 48 11.22 -5.64 3.52
N TRP A 49 11.15 -6.25 2.33
CA TRP A 49 11.53 -5.60 1.08
C TRP A 49 10.34 -4.85 0.47
N GLY A 50 10.59 -3.62 -0.01
CA GLY A 50 9.56 -2.78 -0.65
C GLY A 50 8.54 -2.15 0.32
N VAL A 51 8.69 -2.38 1.62
CA VAL A 51 7.77 -1.91 2.68
C VAL A 51 8.51 -1.07 3.73
N SER A 52 7.82 -0.19 4.45
CA SER A 52 8.33 0.48 5.64
C SER A 52 7.68 -0.08 6.92
N PRO A 53 8.46 -0.23 8.02
CA PRO A 53 7.96 -0.79 9.28
C PRO A 53 6.87 0.05 9.94
#